data_AF-A0A842UW42-F1
#
_entry.id   AF-A0A842UW42-F1
#
_cell.length_a   1.000
_cell.length_b   1.000
_cell.length_c   1.000
_cell.angle_alpha   90.00
_cell.angle_beta   90.00
_cell.angle_gamma   90.00
#
_symmetry.space_group_name_H-M   'P 1'
#
loop_
_entity.id
_entity.type
_entity.pdbx_description
1 polymer ?
#
loop_
_entity_poly.entity_id
_entity_poly.type
_entity_poly.pdbx_seq_one_letter_code
_entity_poly.pdbx_strand_id
1 'polypeptide(L)' 'MATFKHPNRKQKLAKKGRQTRWAPFWTVPKIYGPGRRIHPGRHTVRKRSWRRTKTKA' A
#
# COMPACT_ATOMS: atom_id res chain seq x y z
N MET A 1 20.98 7.01 2.26
CA MET A 1 19.73 7.64 1.76
C MET A 1 20.08 9.05 1.33
N ALA A 2 19.63 9.53 0.16
CA ALA A 2 19.82 10.94 -0.19
C ALA A 2 19.13 11.85 0.85
N THR A 3 19.91 12.70 1.50
CA THR A 3 19.47 13.59 2.59
C THR A 3 18.55 14.68 2.05
N PHE A 4 18.94 15.29 0.94
CA PHE A 4 18.18 16.33 0.25
C PHE A 4 17.34 15.74 -0.89
N LYS A 5 16.03 15.96 -0.85
CA LYS A 5 15.08 15.51 -1.88
C LYS A 5 14.17 16.67 -2.25
N HIS A 6 13.93 16.84 -3.56
CA HIS A 6 12.95 17.79 -4.06
C HIS A 6 11.56 17.56 -3.40
N PRO A 7 10.81 18.62 -3.03
CA PRO A 7 9.52 18.48 -2.34
C PRO A 7 8.52 17.55 -3.04
N ASN A 8 8.42 17.65 -4.37
CA ASN A 8 7.57 16.74 -5.18
C ASN A 8 7.95 15.26 -4.98
N ARG A 9 9.26 14.96 -4.95
CA ARG A 9 9.78 13.62 -4.71
C ARG A 9 9.42 13.14 -3.30
N LYS A 10 9.51 14.00 -2.30
CA LYS A 10 9.13 13.69 -0.91
C LYS A 10 7.63 13.33 -0.81
N GLN A 11 6.76 14.08 -1.47
CA GLN A 11 5.32 13.79 -1.50
C GLN A 11 5.00 12.47 -2.21
N LYS A 12 5.61 12.21 -3.37
CA LYS A 12 5.48 10.94 -4.10
C LYS A 12 5.92 9.76 -3.23
N LEU A 13 7.07 9.86 -2.57
CA LEU A 13 7.59 8.82 -1.68
C LEU A 13 6.67 8.60 -0.47
N ALA A 14 6.12 9.66 0.13
CA ALA A 14 5.16 9.53 1.23
C ALA A 14 3.88 8.79 0.81
N LYS A 15 3.32 9.14 -0.36
CA LYS A 15 2.17 8.43 -0.95
C LYS A 15 2.48 6.94 -1.19
N LYS A 16 3.65 6.63 -1.75
CA LYS A 16 4.12 5.25 -1.98
C LYS A 16 4.43 4.50 -0.68
N GLY A 17 4.79 5.21 0.39
CA GLY A 17 4.93 4.66 1.74
C GLY A 17 3.58 4.20 2.29
N ARG A 18 2.53 5.01 2.17
CA ARG A 18 1.18 4.62 2.63
C ARG A 18 0.61 3.41 1.88
N GLN A 19 0.96 3.26 0.59
CA GLN A 19 0.51 2.17 -0.27
C GLN A 19 1.18 0.81 0.01
N THR A 20 2.05 0.68 1.01
CA THR A 20 2.63 -0.65 1.37
C THR A 20 1.73 -1.46 2.29
N ARG A 21 0.76 -0.81 2.96
CA ARG A 21 -0.17 -1.42 3.91
C ARG A 21 -1.21 -2.27 3.17
N TRP A 22 -1.76 -3.26 3.87
CA TRP A 22 -2.92 -4.00 3.36
C TRP A 22 -4.16 -3.12 3.35
N ALA A 23 -5.14 -3.53 2.55
CA ALA A 23 -6.48 -3.02 2.68
C ALA A 23 -6.96 -3.23 4.14
N PRO A 24 -7.76 -2.30 4.70
CA PRO A 24 -8.28 -2.44 6.05
C PRO A 24 -9.20 -3.66 6.18
N PHE A 25 -9.20 -4.33 7.34
CA PHE A 25 -10.06 -5.50 7.56
C PHE A 25 -11.55 -5.20 7.34
N TRP A 26 -12.02 -4.02 7.76
CA TRP A 26 -13.42 -3.60 7.59
C TRP A 26 -13.88 -3.55 6.11
N THR A 27 -12.96 -3.51 5.15
CA THR A 27 -13.33 -3.55 3.73
C THR A 27 -13.74 -4.95 3.25
N VAL A 28 -13.37 -6.01 3.96
CA VAL A 28 -13.74 -7.40 3.66
C VAL A 28 -15.27 -7.57 3.68
N PRO A 29 -16.01 -7.23 4.75
CA PRO A 29 -17.46 -7.36 4.75
C PRO A 29 -18.15 -6.44 3.74
N LYS A 30 -17.57 -5.27 3.44
CA LYS A 30 -18.13 -4.33 2.44
C LYS A 30 -18.09 -4.88 1.01
N ILE A 31 -17.02 -5.58 0.63
CA ILE A 31 -16.82 -6.10 -0.73
C ILE A 31 -17.42 -7.50 -0.88
N TYR A 32 -17.22 -8.36 0.11
CA TYR A 32 -17.54 -9.78 0.00
C TYR A 32 -18.79 -10.20 0.78
N GLY A 33 -19.37 -9.30 1.58
CA GLY A 33 -20.48 -9.60 2.48
C GLY A 33 -20.02 -10.16 3.84
N PRO A 34 -20.95 -10.20 4.81
CA PRO A 34 -20.67 -10.69 6.17
C PRO A 34 -20.35 -12.18 6.20
N GLY A 35 -19.64 -12.63 7.25
CA GLY A 35 -19.38 -14.05 7.52
C GLY A 35 -18.26 -14.71 6.71
N ARG A 36 -17.68 -14.02 5.71
CA ARG A 36 -16.58 -14.58 4.90
C ARG A 36 -15.22 -14.41 5.58
N ARG A 37 -14.49 -15.52 5.74
CA ARG A 37 -13.11 -15.55 6.27
C ARG A 37 -12.08 -15.25 5.17
N ILE A 38 -12.13 -14.04 4.61
CA ILE A 38 -11.21 -13.59 3.55
C ILE A 38 -10.21 -12.59 4.14
N HIS A 39 -8.93 -12.82 3.88
CA HIS A 39 -7.88 -11.88 4.26
C HIS A 39 -7.87 -10.65 3.32
N PRO A 40 -7.76 -9.41 3.83
CA PRO A 40 -7.82 -8.20 3.00
C PRO A 40 -6.69 -8.07 1.98
N GLY A 41 -5.63 -8.88 2.13
CA GLY A 41 -4.60 -9.06 1.11
C GLY A 41 -5.16 -9.52 -0.25
N ARG A 42 -6.31 -10.21 -0.29
CA ARG A 42 -6.93 -10.71 -1.53
C ARG A 42 -7.34 -9.57 -2.48
N HIS A 43 -7.87 -8.46 -1.95
CA HIS A 43 -8.25 -7.28 -2.74
C HIS A 43 -7.31 -6.09 -2.56
N THR A 44 -6.17 -6.28 -1.92
CA THR A 44 -5.12 -5.25 -1.86
C THR A 44 -4.43 -5.16 -3.23
N VAL A 45 -4.83 -4.20 -4.05
CA VAL A 45 -4.31 -4.03 -5.42
C VAL A 45 -2.82 -3.68 -5.46
N ARG A 46 -2.35 -2.85 -4.51
CA ARG A 46 -0.96 -2.40 -4.45
C ARG A 46 -0.35 -2.84 -3.12
N LYS A 47 0.59 -3.76 -3.19
CA LYS A 47 1.48 -4.16 -2.08
C LYS A 47 2.90 -4.18 -2.63
N ARG A 48 3.83 -3.56 -1.89
CA ARG A 48 5.21 -3.36 -2.35
C ARG A 48 6.19 -3.90 -1.31
N SER A 49 7.25 -4.54 -1.79
CA SER A 49 8.43 -4.86 -0.99
C SER A 49 9.65 -4.12 -1.55
N TRP A 50 10.44 -3.51 -0.66
CA TRP A 50 11.65 -2.76 -1.01
C TRP A 50 12.77 -3.63 -1.61
N ARG A 51 12.78 -4.93 -1.28
CA ARG A 51 13.72 -5.90 -1.83
C ARG A 51 13.33 -6.35 -3.23
N ARG A 52 12.03 -6.57 -3.48
CA ARG A 52 11.52 -7.13 -4.75
C ARG A 52 11.29 -6.08 -5.83
N THR A 53 10.79 -4.89 -5.49
CA THR A 53 10.38 -3.89 -6.48
C THR A 53 10.90 -2.51 -6.10
N LYS A 54 11.76 -1.94 -6.96
CA LYS A 54 12.31 -0.60 -6.75
C LYS A 54 11.28 0.47 -7.11
N THR A 55 11.30 1.58 -6.37
CA THR A 55 10.33 2.67 -6.52
C THR A 55 10.86 3.69 -7.51
N LYS A 56 10.16 3.91 -8.62
CA LYS A 56 10.41 5.02 -9.54
C LYS A 56 9.68 6.26 -9.00
N ALA A 57 10.41 7.21 -8.42
CA ALA A 57 9.87 8.43 -7.79
C ALA A 57 10.88 9.58 -7.85
#